data_AF-A0A7C1BUW2-F1
#
_entry.id   AF-A0A7C1BUW2-F1
#
_cell.length_a   1.000
_cell.length_b   1.000
_cell.length_c   1.000
_cell.angle_alpha   90.00
_cell.angle_beta   90.00
_cell.angle_gamma   90.00
#
_symmetry.space_group_name_H-M   'P 1'
#
loop_
_entity.id
_entity.type
_entity.pdbx_description
1 polymer ?
#
loop_
_entity_poly.entity_id
_entity_poly.type
_entity_poly.pdbx_seq_one_letter_code
_entity_poly.pdbx_strand_id
1 'polypeptide(L)' 'MPGYVDADEVANIAKFIASINPEIPYVLLAFHPDHLLRDLPPTSINHAVSAYNEALRAGLKHIFVGNKWLLGNYY' A
#
# COMPACT_ATOMS: atom_id res chain seq x y z
N MET A 1 -5.45 -2.24 -0.50
CA MET A 1 -6.45 -3.21 -0.99
C MET A 1 -7.66 -2.39 -1.35
N PRO A 2 -8.10 -2.34 -2.60
CA PRO A 2 -9.16 -1.42 -2.99
C PRO A 2 -10.42 -1.68 -2.16
N GLY A 3 -10.99 -0.65 -1.53
CA GLY A 3 -12.19 -0.74 -0.69
C GLY A 3 -12.01 -1.31 0.73
N TYR A 4 -10.83 -1.83 1.08
CA TYR A 4 -10.53 -2.41 2.41
C TYR A 4 -9.33 -1.78 3.11
N VAL A 5 -8.37 -1.29 2.34
CA VAL A 5 -7.17 -0.62 2.82
C VAL A 5 -6.94 0.55 1.88
N ASP A 6 -7.22 1.75 2.35
CA ASP A 6 -6.98 3.02 1.73
C ASP A 6 -5.66 3.66 2.21
N ALA A 7 -5.41 4.88 1.77
CA ALA A 7 -4.20 5.62 2.11
C ALA A 7 -4.13 6.00 3.60
N ASP A 8 -5.26 6.24 4.26
CA ASP A 8 -5.31 6.62 5.67
C ASP A 8 -4.97 5.43 6.57
N GLU A 9 -5.47 4.24 6.23
CA GLU A 9 -5.14 3.00 6.91
C GLU A 9 -3.65 2.66 6.75
N VAL A 10 -3.10 2.85 5.54
CA VAL A 10 -1.65 2.74 5.30
C VAL A 10 -0.87 3.76 6.13
N ALA A 11 -1.33 5.00 6.22
CA ALA A 11 -0.68 6.05 7.02
C ALA A 11 -0.63 5.65 8.51
N ASN A 12 -1.72 5.10 9.04
CA ASN A 12 -1.80 4.70 10.44
C ASN A 12 -0.87 3.53 10.77
N ILE A 13 -0.81 2.53 9.89
CA ILE A 13 0.15 1.40 10.01
C ILE A 13 1.59 1.94 9.93
N ALA A 14 1.87 2.80 8.96
CA ALA A 14 3.20 3.39 8.79
C ALA A 14 3.63 4.22 10.00
N LYS A 15 2.73 5.03 10.58
CA LYS A 15 2.99 5.79 11.82
C LYS A 15 3.29 4.86 12.99
N PHE A 16 2.53 3.77 13.13
CA PHE A 16 2.79 2.77 14.16
C PHE A 16 4.18 2.14 14.00
N ILE A 17 4.54 1.69 12.79
CA ILE A 17 5.86 1.11 12.52
C ILE A 17 6.98 2.15 12.77
N ALA A 18 6.82 3.38 12.27
CA ALA A 18 7.81 4.45 12.44
C ALA A 18 8.01 4.83 13.92
N SER A 19 6.95 4.74 14.75
CA SER A 19 7.05 4.95 16.20
C SER A 19 7.92 3.92 16.90
N ILE A 20 8.04 2.71 16.34
CA ILE A 20 8.93 1.66 16.83
C ILE A 20 10.34 1.90 16.30
N ASN A 21 10.50 1.98 14.98
CA ASN A 21 11.76 2.32 14.33
C ASN A 21 11.50 2.70 12.86
N PRO A 22 11.88 3.92 12.41
CA PRO A 22 11.68 4.39 11.03
C PRO A 22 12.50 3.63 9.98
N GLU A 23 13.50 2.85 10.40
CA GLU A 23 14.33 2.00 9.53
C GLU A 23 13.70 0.63 9.24
N ILE A 24 12.56 0.28 9.86
CA ILE A 24 11.89 -1.00 9.57
C ILE A 24 11.35 -0.96 8.13
N PRO A 25 11.69 -1.96 7.29
CA PRO A 25 11.20 -2.00 5.92
C PRO A 25 9.70 -2.28 5.89
N TYR A 26 8.97 -1.50 5.07
CA TYR A 26 7.54 -1.68 4.86
C TYR A 26 7.25 -1.92 3.38
N VAL A 27 6.67 -3.09 3.08
CA VAL A 27 6.36 -3.51 1.70
C VAL A 27 4.85 -3.42 1.46
N LEU A 28 4.45 -2.50 0.59
CA LEU A 28 3.10 -2.36 0.07
C LEU A 28 2.91 -3.34 -1.09
N LEU A 29 2.11 -4.38 -0.88
CA LEU A 29 1.87 -5.40 -1.90
C LEU A 29 0.70 -5.01 -2.81
N ALA A 30 0.92 -5.05 -4.13
CA ALA A 30 -0.16 -4.93 -5.11
C ALA A 30 -1.09 -6.16 -5.02
N PHE A 31 -2.39 -5.89 -4.98
CA PHE A 31 -3.44 -6.90 -4.89
C PHE A 31 -3.95 -7.30 -6.28
N HIS A 32 -4.23 -8.58 -6.47
CA HIS A 32 -4.91 -9.13 -7.64
C HIS A 32 -5.99 -10.15 -7.20
N PRO A 33 -7.20 -10.07 -7.76
CA PRO A 33 -8.36 -10.82 -7.26
C PRO A 33 -8.48 -12.25 -7.86
N ASP A 34 -7.62 -13.19 -7.46
CA ASP A 34 -7.60 -14.54 -8.05
C ASP A 34 -8.60 -15.54 -7.42
N HIS A 35 -8.92 -15.40 -6.13
CA HIS A 35 -9.67 -16.42 -5.38
C HIS A 35 -10.97 -15.93 -4.72
N LEU A 36 -10.96 -15.63 -3.42
CA LEU A 36 -12.18 -15.34 -2.64
C LEU A 36 -12.59 -13.87 -2.65
N LEU A 37 -11.79 -13.00 -3.27
CA LEU A 37 -11.99 -11.54 -3.33
C LEU A 37 -12.14 -11.07 -4.79
N ARG A 38 -13.03 -11.75 -5.54
CA ARG A 38 -13.24 -11.52 -6.98
C ARG A 38 -14.08 -10.30 -7.32
N ASP A 39 -14.75 -9.75 -6.31
CA ASP A 39 -15.59 -8.56 -6.36
C ASP A 39 -14.78 -7.26 -6.26
N LEU A 40 -13.48 -7.35 -5.96
CA LEU A 40 -12.58 -6.20 -5.87
C LEU A 40 -11.71 -6.04 -7.13
N PRO A 41 -11.46 -4.82 -7.59
CA PRO A 41 -10.50 -4.59 -8.66
C PRO A 41 -9.06 -4.87 -8.18
N PRO A 42 -8.10 -5.10 -9.09
CA PRO A 42 -6.68 -5.06 -8.75
C PRO A 42 -6.26 -3.66 -8.26
N THR A 43 -5.14 -3.55 -7.56
CA THR A 43 -4.64 -2.26 -7.08
C THR A 43 -4.25 -1.33 -8.25
N SER A 44 -4.79 -0.11 -8.29
CA SER A 44 -4.43 0.90 -9.30
C SER A 44 -3.06 1.51 -9.03
N ILE A 45 -2.39 2.00 -10.08
CA ILE A 45 -1.13 2.74 -9.94
C ILE A 45 -1.32 3.94 -9.02
N ASN A 46 -2.40 4.70 -9.20
CA ASN A 46 -2.71 5.88 -8.39
C ASN A 46 -2.88 5.53 -6.91
N HIS A 47 -3.60 4.44 -6.62
CA HIS A 47 -3.76 3.96 -5.26
C HIS A 47 -2.42 3.56 -4.63
N ALA A 48 -1.59 2.79 -5.35
CA ALA A 48 -0.28 2.38 -4.84
C ALA A 48 0.65 3.57 -4.57
N VAL A 49 0.63 4.59 -5.45
CA VAL A 49 1.39 5.84 -5.26
C VAL A 49 0.87 6.63 -4.07
N SER A 50 -0.44 6.73 -3.88
CA SER A 50 -1.04 7.40 -2.73
C SER A 50 -0.63 6.73 -1.42
N ALA A 51 -0.76 5.40 -1.32
CA ALA A 51 -0.31 4.62 -0.17
C ALA A 51 1.19 4.80 0.12
N TYR A 52 2.04 4.78 -0.92
CA TYR A 52 3.47 5.03 -0.78
C TYR A 52 3.77 6.41 -0.20
N ASN A 53 3.10 7.45 -0.71
CA ASN A 53 3.30 8.82 -0.23
C ASN A 53 2.85 9.00 1.22
N GLU A 54 1.76 8.35 1.63
CA GLU A 54 1.33 8.39 3.03
C GLU A 54 2.29 7.66 3.97
N ALA A 55 2.82 6.50 3.55
CA ALA A 55 3.85 5.81 4.32
C ALA A 55 5.13 6.66 4.48
N LEU A 56 5.50 7.40 3.43
CA LEU A 56 6.62 8.33 3.45
C LEU A 56 6.37 9.51 4.40
N ARG A 57 5.18 10.12 4.32
CA ARG A 57 4.75 11.22 5.20
C ARG A 57 4.69 10.80 6.67
N ALA A 58 4.36 9.55 6.93
CA ALA A 58 4.35 8.96 8.27
C ALA A 58 5.75 8.79 8.90
N GLY A 59 6.83 8.95 8.12
CA GLY A 59 8.20 8.97 8.63
C GLY A 59 9.00 7.67 8.42
N LEU A 60 8.46 6.70 7.66
CA LEU A 60 9.22 5.51 7.27
C LEU A 60 10.25 5.86 6.19
N LYS A 61 11.43 5.22 6.27
CA LYS A 61 12.54 5.45 5.33
C LYS A 61 12.65 4.41 4.24
N HIS A 62 12.33 3.15 4.55
CA HIS A 62 12.48 2.03 3.62
C HIS A 62 11.11 1.50 3.21
N ILE A 63 10.56 2.08 2.15
CA ILE A 63 9.22 1.73 1.65
C ILE A 63 9.36 1.12 0.26
N PHE A 64 8.71 -0.01 0.05
CA PHE A 64 8.75 -0.72 -1.24
C PHE A 64 7.34 -1.02 -1.71
N VAL A 65 7.15 -1.00 -3.03
CA VAL A 65 5.93 -1.53 -3.64
C VAL A 65 6.27 -2.87 -4.28
N GLY A 66 5.66 -3.95 -3.79
CA GLY A 66 5.81 -5.31 -4.31
C GLY A 66 4.80 -5.62 -5.41
N ASN A 67 5.09 -6.63 -6.23
CA ASN A 67 4.24 -7.09 -7.33
C ASN A 67 3.80 -5.97 -8.30
N LYS A 68 4.71 -5.04 -8.63
CA LYS A 68 4.42 -3.85 -9.43
C LYS A 68 3.83 -4.17 -10.82
N TRP A 69 4.10 -5.35 -11.37
CA TRP A 69 3.55 -5.83 -12.65
C TRP A 69 2.02 -6.07 -12.60
N LEU A 70 1.43 -6.14 -11.40
CA LEU A 70 -0.03 -6.22 -11.22
C LEU A 70 -0.70 -4.84 -11.23
N LEU A 71 0.07 -3.75 -11.15
CA LEU A 71 -0.47 -2.40 -11.14
C LEU A 71 -0.86 -1.97 -12.56
N GLY A 72 -2.02 -1.34 -12.67
CA GLY A 72 -2.53 -0.84 -13.94
C GLY A 72 -3.35 0.44 -13.79
N ASN A 73 -3.84 0.94 -14.92
CA ASN A 73 -4.80 2.04 -14.95
C ASN A 73 -6.21 1.52 -14.61
N TYR A 74 -6.35 1.03 -13.38
CA TYR A 74 -7.65 0.78 -12.76
C TYR A 74 -8.21 2.11 -12.23
N TYR A 75 -9.30 2.05 -11.47
CA TYR A 75 -9.99 3.18 -10.85
C TYR A 75 -9.09 4.36 -10.37
#